data_AF-A0A3C1HBN7-F1
#
_entry.id   AF-A0A3C1HBN7-F1
#
_cell.length_a   1.000
_cell.length_b   1.000
_cell.length_c   1.000
_cell.angle_alpha   90.00
_cell.angle_beta   90.00
_cell.angle_gamma   90.00
#
_symmetry.space_group_name_H-M   'P 1'
#
loop_
_entity.id
_entity.type
_entity.pdbx_description
1 polymer ?
#
loop_
_entity_poly.entity_id
_entity_poly.type
_entity_poly.pdbx_seq_one_letter_code
_entity_poly.pdbx_strand_id
1 'polypeptide(L)'
;MSLAQSLLAAVRQHQSLGQQILEIVEQESQTLAAGHSALPGPLAERKRALLPLIDQSLRQLRLHREAWVRLTPEDRGREPQVSAALRATQDLLMKVIVRDRENEQHLLRAGNVPPQHLAKVQAVARPHYVADLYRRNVAAPAQP
;
A
#
# COMPACT_ATOMS: atom_id res chain seq x y z
N MET A 1 19.91 16.32 9.08
CA MET A 1 19.34 15.01 8.70
C MET A 1 19.51 14.87 7.20
N SER A 2 20.12 13.79 6.70
CA SER A 2 20.35 13.62 5.25
C SER A 2 19.03 13.34 4.52
N LEU A 3 18.98 13.56 3.19
CA LEU A 3 17.81 13.21 2.38
C LEU A 3 17.41 11.75 2.55
N ALA A 4 18.39 10.84 2.57
CA ALA A 4 18.18 9.41 2.76
C ALA A 4 17.57 9.09 4.14
N GLN A 5 18.03 9.76 5.20
CA GLN A 5 17.48 9.60 6.55
C GLN A 5 16.03 10.08 6.65
N SER A 6 15.72 11.25 6.07
CA SER A 6 14.35 11.79 6.07
C SER A 6 13.40 10.92 5.26
N LEU A 7 13.82 10.45 4.08
CA LEU A 7 13.04 9.52 3.28
C LEU A 7 12.82 8.19 4.01
N LEU A 8 13.86 7.62 4.61
CA LEU A 8 13.75 6.38 5.37
C LEU A 8 12.77 6.51 6.55
N ALA A 9 12.81 7.64 7.26
CA ALA A 9 11.86 7.94 8.33
C ALA A 9 10.41 8.01 7.80
N ALA A 10 10.20 8.71 6.68
CA ALA A 10 8.89 8.81 6.04
C ALA A 10 8.36 7.45 5.56
N VAL A 11 9.23 6.60 4.98
CA VAL A 11 8.87 5.24 4.55
C VAL A 11 8.51 4.37 5.76
N ARG A 12 9.29 4.40 6.84
CA ARG A 12 8.99 3.64 8.06
C ARG A 12 7.70 4.09 8.73
N GLN A 13 7.42 5.40 8.74
CA GLN A 13 6.15 5.92 9.22
C GLN A 13 4.99 5.38 8.38
N HIS A 14 5.12 5.40 7.04
CA HIS A 14 4.11 4.84 6.15
C HIS A 14 3.92 3.33 6.34
N GLN A 15 5.01 2.60 6.54
CA GLN A 15 5.01 1.16 6.82
C GLN A 15 4.26 0.86 8.14
N SER A 16 4.49 1.65 9.19
CA SER A 16 3.75 1.51 10.47
C SER A 16 2.24 1.72 10.28
N LEU A 17 1.84 2.71 9.49
CA LEU A 17 0.43 2.90 9.14
C LEU A 17 -0.12 1.72 8.34
N GLY A 18 0.65 1.21 7.36
CA GLY A 18 0.29 0.00 6.60
C GLY A 18 0.07 -1.22 7.49
N GLN A 19 0.88 -1.39 8.54
CA GLN A 19 0.73 -2.49 9.50
C GLN A 19 -0.56 -2.36 10.31
N GLN A 20 -0.89 -1.14 10.75
CA GLN A 20 -2.13 -0.87 11.46
C GLN A 20 -3.37 -1.12 10.58
N ILE A 21 -3.30 -0.81 9.28
CA ILE A 21 -4.38 -1.15 8.33
C ILE A 21 -4.48 -2.66 8.19
N LEU A 22 -3.35 -3.36 8.03
CA LEU A 22 -3.35 -4.82 7.90
C LEU A 22 -4.01 -5.48 9.11
N GLU A 23 -3.68 -5.05 10.33
CA GLU A 23 -4.31 -5.52 11.56
C GLU A 23 -5.83 -5.34 11.54
N ILE A 24 -6.32 -4.16 11.11
CA ILE A 24 -7.75 -3.88 11.03
C ILE A 24 -8.43 -4.79 10.00
N VAL A 25 -7.83 -4.96 8.83
CA VAL A 25 -8.38 -5.79 7.76
C VAL A 25 -8.35 -7.28 8.15
N GLU A 26 -7.36 -7.72 8.93
CA GLU A 26 -7.33 -9.07 9.50
C GLU A 26 -8.42 -9.27 10.57
N GLN A 27 -8.64 -8.29 11.44
CA GLN A 27 -9.72 -8.34 12.44
C GLN A 27 -11.10 -8.25 11.78
N GLU A 28 -11.23 -7.48 10.70
CA GLU A 28 -12.43 -7.45 9.85
C GLU A 28 -12.72 -8.85 9.31
N SER A 29 -11.72 -9.52 8.76
CA SER A 29 -11.82 -10.89 8.27
C SER A 29 -12.33 -11.87 9.33
N GLN A 30 -11.81 -11.77 10.56
CA GLN A 30 -12.25 -12.59 11.69
C GLN A 30 -13.70 -12.29 12.08
N THR A 31 -14.09 -11.01 12.06
CA THR A 31 -15.46 -10.59 12.37
C THR A 31 -16.45 -11.12 11.34
N LEU A 32 -16.09 -11.03 10.06
CA LEU A 32 -16.86 -11.57 8.95
C LEU A 32 -16.99 -13.09 9.02
N ALA A 33 -15.90 -13.80 9.36
CA ALA A 33 -15.91 -15.25 9.56
C ALA A 33 -16.82 -15.68 10.72
N ALA A 34 -16.95 -14.84 11.75
CA ALA A 34 -17.90 -15.04 12.86
C ALA A 34 -19.37 -14.74 12.47
N GLY A 35 -19.67 -14.43 11.21
CA GLY A 35 -21.03 -14.22 10.70
C GLY A 35 -21.56 -12.79 10.86
N HIS A 36 -20.74 -11.85 11.33
CA HIS A 36 -21.14 -10.44 11.41
C HIS A 36 -21.04 -9.80 10.02
N SER A 37 -22.02 -8.96 9.69
CA SER A 37 -22.07 -8.23 8.41
C SER A 37 -21.40 -6.86 8.45
N ALA A 38 -20.97 -6.40 9.64
CA ALA A 38 -20.39 -5.09 9.85
C ALA A 38 -19.21 -5.14 10.81
N LEU A 39 -18.27 -4.22 10.59
CA LEU A 39 -17.17 -3.95 11.51
C LEU A 39 -17.70 -3.46 12.87
N PRO A 40 -17.11 -3.91 14.00
CA PRO A 40 -17.43 -3.37 15.30
C PRO A 40 -17.13 -1.86 15.34
N GLY A 41 -17.96 -1.08 16.03
CA GLY A 41 -17.83 0.39 16.13
C GLY A 41 -16.39 0.89 16.40
N PRO A 42 -15.68 0.33 17.41
CA PRO A 42 -14.30 0.72 17.69
C PRO A 42 -13.32 0.48 16.54
N LEU A 43 -13.48 -0.61 15.78
CA LEU A 43 -12.64 -0.88 14.61
C LEU A 43 -12.98 0.08 13.46
N ALA A 44 -14.27 0.35 13.24
CA ALA A 44 -14.71 1.28 12.20
C ALA A 44 -14.18 2.70 12.46
N GLU A 45 -14.18 3.15 13.72
CA GLU A 45 -13.59 4.43 14.13
C GLU A 45 -12.08 4.46 13.93
N ARG A 46 -11.36 3.39 14.34
CA ARG A 46 -9.92 3.27 14.12
C ARG A 46 -9.56 3.30 12.63
N LYS A 47 -10.34 2.62 11.77
CA LYS A 47 -10.17 2.64 10.30
C LYS A 47 -10.36 4.06 9.75
N ARG A 48 -11.40 4.79 10.19
CA ARG A 48 -11.65 6.19 9.78
C ARG A 48 -10.54 7.14 10.22
N ALA A 49 -10.04 6.99 11.44
CA ALA A 49 -8.97 7.82 11.99
C ALA A 49 -7.63 7.65 11.25
N LEU A 50 -7.39 6.48 10.65
CA LEU A 50 -6.16 6.21 9.88
C LEU A 50 -6.14 6.87 8.50
N LEU A 51 -7.28 7.09 7.85
CA LEU A 51 -7.37 7.69 6.52
C LEU A 51 -6.59 9.01 6.38
N PRO A 52 -6.82 10.04 7.23
CA PRO A 52 -6.07 11.29 7.12
C PRO A 52 -4.57 11.12 7.40
N LEU A 53 -4.18 10.16 8.24
CA LEU A 53 -2.78 9.88 8.57
C LEU A 53 -2.04 9.24 7.39
N ILE A 54 -2.70 8.34 6.67
CA ILE A 54 -2.18 7.73 5.43
C ILE A 54 -1.98 8.81 4.37
N ASP A 55 -2.98 9.67 4.17
CA ASP A 55 -2.89 10.78 3.21
C ASP A 55 -1.74 11.73 3.55
N GLN A 56 -1.58 12.08 4.82
CA GLN A 56 -0.46 12.89 5.29
C GLN A 56 0.88 12.20 5.04
N SER A 57 0.99 10.92 5.36
CA SER A 57 2.21 10.14 5.14
C SER A 57 2.57 10.03 3.65
N LEU A 58 1.57 9.83 2.77
CA LEU A 58 1.77 9.82 1.33
C LEU A 58 2.25 11.18 0.80
N ARG A 59 1.73 12.30 1.33
CA ARG A 59 2.24 13.63 0.98
C ARG A 59 3.71 13.78 1.36
N GLN A 60 4.11 13.34 2.56
CA GLN A 60 5.52 13.38 2.99
C GLN A 60 6.43 12.53 2.11
N LEU A 61 6.00 11.32 1.74
CA LEU A 61 6.74 10.48 0.80
C LEU A 61 6.94 11.14 -0.57
N ARG A 62 5.90 11.81 -1.09
CA ARG A 62 5.98 12.52 -2.37
C ARG A 62 7.00 13.66 -2.35
N LEU A 63 7.08 14.41 -1.25
CA LEU A 63 8.07 15.49 -1.09
C LEU A 63 9.51 14.97 -1.22
N HIS A 64 9.80 13.81 -0.64
CA HIS A 64 11.15 13.22 -0.69
C HIS A 64 11.43 12.46 -1.99
N ARG A 65 10.39 11.97 -2.68
CA ARG A 65 10.51 11.18 -3.92
C ARG A 65 11.22 11.95 -5.02
N GLU A 66 10.88 13.22 -5.23
CA GLU A 66 11.45 14.01 -6.33
C GLU A 66 12.96 14.19 -6.17
N ALA A 67 13.41 14.53 -4.96
CA ALA A 67 14.82 14.65 -4.65
C ALA A 67 15.54 13.30 -4.74
N TRP A 68 14.91 12.21 -4.30
CA TRP A 68 15.48 10.87 -4.36
C TRP A 68 15.66 10.34 -5.78
N VAL A 69 14.70 10.59 -6.68
CA VAL A 69 14.76 10.13 -8.08
C VAL A 69 15.83 10.88 -8.88
N ARG A 70 16.17 12.11 -8.50
CA ARG A 70 17.26 12.89 -9.12
C ARG A 70 18.66 12.36 -8.78
N LEU A 71 18.79 11.51 -7.75
CA LEU A 71 20.07 10.91 -7.41
C LEU A 71 20.50 9.87 -8.45
N THR A 72 21.81 9.80 -8.68
CA THR A 72 22.38 8.78 -9.56
C THR A 72 22.13 7.37 -9.01
N PRO A 73 22.15 6.32 -9.85
CA PRO A 73 22.08 4.94 -9.38
C PRO A 73 23.18 4.59 -8.36
N GLU A 74 24.37 5.15 -8.51
CA GLU A 74 25.49 4.95 -7.57
C GLU A 74 25.19 5.55 -6.20
N ASP A 75 24.70 6.78 -6.16
CA ASP A 75 24.34 7.47 -4.91
C ASP A 75 23.18 6.76 -4.19
N ARG A 76 22.20 6.24 -4.94
CA ARG A 76 21.14 5.40 -4.37
C ARG A 76 21.65 4.03 -3.91
N GLY A 77 22.65 3.48 -4.61
CA GLY A 77 23.30 2.21 -4.25
C GLY A 77 24.03 2.27 -2.91
N ARG A 78 24.50 3.47 -2.51
CA ARG A 78 25.10 3.72 -1.19
C ARG A 78 24.10 3.67 -0.04
N GLU A 79 22.80 3.64 -0.33
CA GLU A 79 21.72 3.72 0.64
C GLU A 79 20.77 2.51 0.55
N PRO A 80 21.27 1.28 0.77
CA PRO A 80 20.50 0.04 0.58
C PRO A 80 19.29 -0.06 1.52
N GLN A 81 19.36 0.60 2.69
CA GLN A 81 18.31 0.61 3.70
C GLN A 81 17.01 1.24 3.19
N VAL A 82 17.12 2.31 2.39
CA VAL A 82 15.97 2.98 1.78
C VAL A 82 15.29 2.06 0.78
N SER A 83 16.07 1.39 -0.07
CA SER A 83 15.55 0.45 -1.07
C SER A 83 14.87 -0.75 -0.41
N ALA A 84 15.45 -1.29 0.67
CA ALA A 84 14.85 -2.37 1.45
C ALA A 84 13.52 -1.94 2.09
N ALA A 85 13.47 -0.76 2.70
CA ALA A 85 12.27 -0.22 3.32
C ALA A 85 11.14 0.04 2.31
N LEU A 86 11.47 0.52 1.12
CA LEU A 86 10.50 0.72 0.03
C LEU A 86 9.90 -0.62 -0.45
N ARG A 87 10.72 -1.66 -0.62
CA ARG A 87 10.23 -3.00 -0.97
C ARG A 87 9.34 -3.58 0.11
N ALA A 88 9.79 -3.54 1.37
CA ALA A 88 8.99 -4.03 2.50
C ALA A 88 7.63 -3.33 2.60
N THR A 89 7.61 -2.01 2.36
CA THR A 89 6.36 -1.24 2.31
C THR A 89 5.47 -1.67 1.14
N GLN A 90 6.01 -1.92 -0.05
CA GLN A 90 5.24 -2.41 -1.20
C GLN A 90 4.63 -3.79 -0.93
N ASP A 91 5.41 -4.72 -0.38
CA ASP A 91 4.93 -6.07 -0.03
C ASP A 91 3.80 -6.00 1.01
N LEU A 92 3.93 -5.12 2.01
CA LEU A 92 2.90 -4.88 3.02
C LEU A 92 1.62 -4.34 2.41
N LEU A 93 1.70 -3.33 1.55
CA LEU A 93 0.53 -2.75 0.88
C LEU A 93 -0.18 -3.78 -0.02
N MET A 94 0.58 -4.64 -0.71
CA MET A 94 0.00 -5.72 -1.48
C MET A 94 -0.77 -6.72 -0.61
N LYS A 95 -0.24 -7.08 0.57
CA LYS A 95 -0.96 -7.93 1.54
C LYS A 95 -2.28 -7.29 2.00
N VAL A 96 -2.25 -5.99 2.32
CA VAL A 96 -3.45 -5.24 2.71
C VAL A 96 -4.50 -5.31 1.60
N ILE A 97 -4.14 -5.02 0.35
CA ILE A 97 -5.07 -5.01 -0.79
C ILE A 97 -5.67 -6.40 -1.04
N VAL A 98 -4.86 -7.45 -0.98
CA VAL A 98 -5.34 -8.83 -1.16
C VAL A 98 -6.33 -9.19 -0.06
N ARG A 99 -6.01 -8.86 1.20
CA ARG A 99 -6.87 -9.18 2.33
C ARG A 99 -8.19 -8.40 2.31
N ASP A 100 -8.14 -7.13 1.96
CA ASP A 100 -9.33 -6.28 1.84
C ASP A 100 -10.28 -6.83 0.76
N ARG A 101 -9.73 -7.26 -0.38
CA ARG A 101 -10.49 -7.93 -1.44
C ARG A 101 -11.12 -9.27 -0.99
N GLU A 102 -10.42 -10.05 -0.15
CA GLU A 102 -10.98 -11.28 0.42
C GLU A 102 -12.18 -10.97 1.33
N ASN A 103 -12.09 -9.92 2.14
CA ASN A 103 -13.19 -9.47 3.00
C ASN A 103 -14.40 -8.99 2.20
N GLU A 104 -14.18 -8.20 1.14
CA GLU A 104 -15.24 -7.77 0.22
C GLU A 104 -15.96 -8.96 -0.42
N GLN A 105 -15.21 -9.99 -0.85
CA GLN A 105 -15.80 -11.22 -1.40
C GLN A 105 -16.63 -11.98 -0.37
N HIS A 106 -16.19 -12.00 0.89
CA HIS A 106 -16.95 -12.64 1.96
C HIS A 106 -18.27 -11.92 2.23
N LEU A 107 -18.26 -10.59 2.28
CA LEU A 107 -19.45 -9.75 2.40
C LEU A 107 -20.43 -9.98 1.23
N LEU A 108 -19.91 -10.12 0.01
CA LEU A 108 -20.72 -10.42 -1.17
C LEU A 108 -21.41 -11.79 -1.09
N ARG A 109 -20.66 -12.84 -0.71
CA ARG A 109 -21.23 -14.20 -0.57
C ARG A 109 -22.27 -14.28 0.52
N ALA A 110 -22.12 -13.48 1.59
CA ALA A 110 -23.09 -13.39 2.66
C ALA A 110 -24.38 -12.62 2.29
N GLY A 111 -24.50 -12.10 1.05
CA GLY A 111 -25.69 -11.40 0.56
C GLY A 111 -25.84 -9.97 1.08
N ASN A 112 -24.80 -9.41 1.72
CA ASN A 112 -24.86 -8.12 2.41
C ASN A 112 -24.56 -6.90 1.50
N VAL A 113 -24.35 -7.10 0.19
CA VAL A 113 -24.10 -6.01 -0.77
C VAL A 113 -24.77 -6.32 -2.12
N PRO A 114 -25.62 -5.42 -2.65
CA PRO A 114 -26.14 -5.54 -4.02
C PRO A 114 -24.96 -5.49 -5.02
N PRO A 115 -24.91 -6.37 -6.04
CA PRO A 115 -23.81 -6.44 -7.02
C PRO A 115 -23.50 -5.12 -7.75
N GLN A 116 -24.45 -4.18 -7.72
CA GLN A 116 -24.45 -2.89 -8.40
C GLN A 116 -23.61 -1.82 -7.68
N HIS A 117 -23.36 -1.98 -6.38
CA HIS A 117 -22.55 -1.06 -5.55
C HIS A 117 -21.07 -1.41 -5.52
N LEU A 118 -20.69 -2.51 -6.19
CA LEU A 118 -19.29 -2.82 -6.40
C LEU A 118 -18.66 -1.76 -7.30
N ALA A 119 -17.50 -1.24 -6.89
CA ALA A 119 -16.60 -0.63 -7.84
C ALA A 119 -16.45 -1.63 -8.99
N LYS A 120 -16.85 -1.25 -10.21
CA LYS A 120 -16.64 -2.07 -11.40
C LYS A 120 -15.13 -2.17 -11.62
N VAL A 121 -14.50 -3.11 -10.94
CA VAL A 121 -13.09 -3.41 -11.12
C VAL A 121 -12.98 -4.00 -12.51
N GLN A 122 -12.40 -3.23 -13.43
CA GLN A 122 -11.86 -3.78 -14.67
C GLN A 122 -10.89 -4.89 -14.27
N ALA A 123 -11.33 -6.13 -14.47
CA ALA A 123 -10.54 -7.31 -14.22
C ALA A 123 -9.41 -7.38 -15.26
N VAL A 124 -8.35 -6.63 -15.03
CA VAL A 124 -7.04 -6.98 -15.56
C VAL A 124 -6.01 -6.68 -14.46
N ALA A 125 -5.94 -7.57 -13.47
CA ALA A 125 -4.69 -7.75 -12.75
C ALA A 125 -3.69 -8.26 -13.81
N ARG A 126 -2.96 -7.36 -14.47
CA ARG A 126 -1.88 -7.70 -15.39
C ARG A 126 -0.75 -8.27 -14.54
N PRO A 127 -0.55 -9.59 -14.48
CA PRO A 127 0.41 -10.21 -13.54
C PRO A 127 1.84 -9.75 -13.80
N HIS A 128 2.10 -9.25 -15.01
CA HIS A 128 3.38 -8.72 -15.45
C HIS A 128 3.46 -7.19 -15.44
N TYR A 129 2.45 -6.45 -14.95
CA TYR A 129 2.51 -4.99 -14.99
C TYR A 129 3.75 -4.43 -14.29
N VAL A 130 4.08 -4.98 -13.12
CA VAL A 130 5.27 -4.59 -12.36
C VAL A 130 6.53 -5.05 -13.09
N ALA A 131 6.57 -6.29 -13.59
CA ALA A 131 7.71 -6.81 -14.36
C ALA A 131 7.97 -5.99 -15.65
N ASP A 132 6.93 -5.58 -16.35
CA ASP A 132 6.98 -4.76 -17.55
C ASP A 132 7.37 -3.32 -17.24
N LEU A 133 6.97 -2.79 -16.07
CA LEU A 133 7.41 -1.48 -15.59
C LEU A 133 8.92 -1.47 -15.29
N TYR A 134 9.43 -2.51 -14.65
CA TYR A 134 10.88 -2.70 -14.46
C TYR A 134 11.59 -2.85 -15.80
N ARG A 135 11.06 -3.67 -16.72
CA ARG A 135 11.64 -3.87 -18.05
C ARG A 135 11.70 -2.56 -18.85
N ARG A 136 10.68 -1.70 -18.76
CA ARG A 136 10.67 -0.37 -19.40
C ARG A 136 11.68 0.60 -18.79
N ASN A 137 11.86 0.59 -17.47
CA ASN A 137 12.84 1.44 -16.79
C ASN A 137 14.28 0.96 -16.95
N VAL A 138 14.48 -0.33 -17.21
CA VAL A 138 15.80 -0.93 -17.51
C VAL A 138 16.15 -0.81 -19.00
N ALA A 139 15.15 -0.83 -19.89
CA ALA A 139 15.34 -0.78 -21.34
C ALA A 139 15.35 0.64 -21.93
N ALA A 140 15.26 1.71 -21.14
CA ALA A 140 15.49 3.07 -21.63
C ALA A 140 17.00 3.29 -21.79
N PRO A 141 17.56 3.32 -23.02
CA PRO A 141 18.94 3.75 -23.21
C PRO A 141 18.98 5.27 -23.00
N ALA A 142 20.06 5.76 -22.39
CA ALA A 142 20.43 7.16 -22.46
C ALA A 142 20.48 7.56 -23.95
N GLN A 143 19.56 8.43 -24.37
CA GLN A 143 19.71 9.10 -25.66
C GLN A 143 20.79 10.19 -25.49
N PRO A 144 21.73 10.30 -26.44
CA PRO A 144 22.82 11.27 -26.41
C PRO A 144 22.34 12.72 -26.48
#